data_AF-A0A227JG01-F1
#
_entry.id   AF-A0A227JG01-F1
#
_cell.length_a   1.000
_cell.length_b   1.000
_cell.length_c   1.000
_cell.angle_alpha   90.00
_cell.angle_beta   90.00
_cell.angle_gamma   90.00
#
_symmetry.space_group_name_H-M   'P 1'
#
loop_
_entity.id
_entity.type
_entity.pdbx_description
1 polymer ?
#
loop_
_entity_poly.entity_id
_entity_poly.type
_entity_poly.pdbx_seq_one_letter_code
_entity_poly.pdbx_strand_id
1 'polypeptide(L)'
;GGIPELFEHNHSALLYPNQGMAGLLNAIQLVMQDADLREKLAENAYLHASQNLTTTASVKAIEAIYETELENKTVVPMPMAQCMKPISRWLSIN
;
A
#
# COMPACT_ATOMS: atom_id res chain seq x y z
N GLY A 1 5.28 -1.33 11.60
CA GLY A 1 5.03 -2.78 11.46
C GLY A 1 3.55 -2.94 11.36
N GLY A 2 3.03 -3.71 10.40
CA GLY A 2 1.78 -3.42 9.65
C GLY A 2 0.51 -2.90 10.34
N ILE A 3 0.33 -3.04 11.66
CA ILE A 3 -0.90 -2.58 12.35
C ILE A 3 -0.97 -1.04 12.42
N PRO A 4 0.07 -0.33 12.93
CA PRO A 4 0.17 1.13 12.85
C PRO A 4 0.00 1.74 11.45
N GLU A 5 0.35 1.01 10.39
CA GLU A 5 0.16 1.48 9.01
C GLU A 5 -1.28 1.25 8.50
N LEU A 6 -2.00 0.27 9.06
CA LEU A 6 -3.37 -0.07 8.67
C LEU A 6 -4.44 0.73 9.43
N PHE A 7 -4.09 1.25 10.61
CA PHE A 7 -5.04 1.94 11.48
C PHE A 7 -4.46 3.23 12.05
N GLU A 8 -5.30 4.24 12.15
CA GLU A 8 -4.97 5.52 12.76
C GLU A 8 -5.44 5.57 14.21
N HIS A 9 -4.52 5.91 15.12
CA HIS A 9 -4.81 6.01 16.54
C HIS A 9 -5.83 7.13 16.84
N ASN A 10 -6.84 6.82 17.66
CA ASN A 10 -7.96 7.70 18.02
C ASN A 10 -8.91 8.06 16.88
N HIS A 11 -8.71 7.48 15.68
CA HIS A 11 -9.62 7.68 14.56
C HIS A 11 -10.31 6.37 14.16
N SER A 12 -9.54 5.33 13.83
CA SER A 12 -10.06 4.03 13.42
C SER A 12 -9.68 2.89 14.39
N ALA A 13 -8.76 3.15 15.33
CA ALA A 13 -8.39 2.19 16.38
C ALA A 13 -7.77 2.89 17.60
N LEU A 14 -7.64 2.15 18.70
CA LEU A 14 -6.74 2.52 19.79
C LEU A 14 -5.45 1.71 19.68
N LEU A 15 -4.36 2.39 19.36
CA LEU A 15 -3.03 1.82 19.39
C LEU A 15 -2.41 2.05 20.77
N TYR A 16 -1.67 1.07 21.25
CA TYR A 16 -0.98 1.15 22.53
C TYR A 16 0.46 0.65 22.37
N PRO A 17 1.41 1.17 23.17
CA PRO A 17 2.77 0.67 23.18
C PRO A 17 2.79 -0.75 23.77
N ASN A 18 3.44 -1.68 23.08
CA ASN A 18 3.61 -3.06 23.56
C ASN A 18 4.72 -3.13 24.63
N GLN A 19 4.49 -2.48 25.76
CA GLN A 19 5.39 -2.43 26.91
C GLN A 19 4.61 -2.84 28.17
N GLY A 20 4.26 -4.12 28.24
CA GLY A 20 3.44 -4.67 29.32
C GLY A 20 1.94 -4.45 29.15
N MET A 21 1.18 -4.76 30.20
CA MET A 21 -0.30 -4.82 30.11
C MET A 21 -1.00 -3.48 30.36
N ALA A 22 -0.32 -2.49 30.95
CA ALA A 22 -0.95 -1.24 31.35
C ALA A 22 -1.60 -0.49 30.16
N GLY A 23 -0.88 -0.40 29.03
CA GLY A 23 -1.40 0.27 27.83
C GLY A 23 -2.64 -0.42 27.25
N LEU A 24 -2.63 -1.75 27.21
CA LEU A 24 -3.77 -2.55 26.74
C LEU A 24 -4.99 -2.38 27.66
N LEU A 25 -4.79 -2.50 28.98
CA LEU A 25 -5.88 -2.36 29.97
C LEU A 25 -6.51 -0.97 29.93
N ASN A 26 -5.69 0.08 29.80
CA ASN A 26 -6.18 1.44 29.65
C ASN A 26 -7.02 1.62 28.37
N ALA A 27 -6.56 1.06 27.24
CA ALA A 27 -7.30 1.12 25.99
C ALA A 27 -8.65 0.36 26.08
N ILE A 28 -8.66 -0.83 26.69
CA ILE A 28 -9.89 -1.60 26.94
C ILE A 28 -10.84 -0.81 27.84
N GLN A 29 -10.35 -0.27 28.96
CA GLN A 29 -11.15 0.53 29.88
C GLN A 29 -11.79 1.73 29.19
N LEU A 30 -11.02 2.45 28.36
CA LEU A 30 -11.50 3.60 27.61
C LEU A 30 -12.66 3.24 26.66
N VAL A 31 -12.52 2.15 25.90
CA VAL A 31 -13.56 1.66 24.98
C VAL A 31 -14.80 1.17 25.73
N MET A 32 -14.65 0.61 26.93
CA MET A 32 -15.77 0.17 27.76
C MET A 32 -16.54 1.35 28.37
N GLN A 33 -15.83 2.41 28.79
CA GLN A 33 -16.42 3.54 29.52
C GLN A 33 -17.02 4.60 28.60
N ASP A 34 -16.48 4.77 27.40
CA ASP A 34 -16.92 5.80 26.45
C ASP A 34 -17.64 5.15 25.26
N ALA A 35 -18.98 5.27 25.26
CA ALA A 35 -19.82 4.71 24.20
C ALA A 35 -19.67 5.46 22.88
N ASP A 36 -19.59 6.79 22.93
CA ASP A 36 -19.48 7.64 21.74
C ASP A 36 -18.14 7.40 21.04
N LEU A 37 -17.06 7.29 21.80
CA LEU A 37 -15.75 6.93 21.28
C LEU A 37 -15.79 5.57 20.59
N ARG A 38 -16.38 4.56 21.24
CA ARG A 38 -16.48 3.20 20.69
C ARG A 38 -17.24 3.18 19.37
N GLU A 39 -18.36 3.89 19.29
CA GLU A 39 -19.18 3.96 18.07
C GLU A 39 -18.43 4.67 16.94
N LYS A 40 -17.78 5.81 17.24
CA LYS A 40 -16.93 6.53 16.27
C LYS A 40 -15.79 5.67 15.73
N LEU A 41 -15.07 4.99 16.61
CA LEU A 41 -13.97 4.10 16.20
C LEU A 41 -14.48 2.96 15.31
N ALA A 42 -15.62 2.35 15.67
CA ALA A 42 -16.21 1.27 14.89
C ALA A 42 -16.67 1.73 13.50
N GLU A 43 -17.35 2.88 13.40
CA GLU A 43 -17.80 3.44 12.14
C GLU A 43 -16.61 3.78 11.23
N ASN A 44 -15.62 4.49 11.75
CA ASN A 44 -14.43 4.88 10.99
C ASN A 44 -13.62 3.65 10.55
N ALA A 45 -13.46 2.65 11.42
CA ALA A 45 -12.79 1.40 11.07
C ALA A 45 -13.54 0.67 9.94
N TYR A 46 -14.87 0.62 10.00
CA TYR A 46 -15.69 0.00 8.99
C TYR A 46 -15.58 0.74 7.64
N LEU A 47 -15.69 2.06 7.64
CA LEU A 47 -15.52 2.88 6.43
C LEU A 47 -14.13 2.69 5.82
N HIS A 48 -13.08 2.76 6.64
CA HIS A 48 -11.71 2.53 6.18
C HIS A 48 -11.52 1.13 5.56
N ALA A 49 -12.01 0.08 6.23
CA ALA A 49 -11.87 -1.28 5.74
C ALA A 49 -12.67 -1.52 4.45
N SER A 50 -13.90 -1.01 4.37
CA SER A 50 -14.76 -1.17 3.19
C SER A 50 -14.25 -0.42 1.96
N GLN A 51 -13.49 0.67 2.15
CA GLN A 51 -12.90 1.44 1.07
C GLN A 51 -11.54 0.90 0.62
N ASN A 52 -10.67 0.55 1.57
CA ASN A 52 -9.26 0.31 1.29
C ASN A 52 -8.82 -1.15 1.41
N LEU A 53 -9.53 -1.98 2.18
CA LEU A 53 -9.12 -3.37 2.50
C LEU A 53 -9.95 -4.40 1.73
N THR A 54 -10.44 -4.04 0.55
CA THR A 54 -11.19 -4.94 -0.34
C THR A 54 -10.32 -5.43 -1.49
N THR A 55 -10.61 -6.64 -1.99
CA THR A 55 -9.94 -7.17 -3.18
C THR A 55 -10.08 -6.22 -4.37
N THR A 56 -11.25 -5.60 -4.53
CA THR A 56 -11.50 -4.64 -5.61
C THR A 56 -10.62 -3.41 -5.50
N ALA A 57 -10.43 -2.86 -4.29
CA ALA A 57 -9.52 -1.73 -4.08
C ALA A 57 -8.06 -2.11 -4.40
N SER A 58 -7.62 -3.28 -3.94
CA SER A 58 -6.28 -3.80 -4.23
C SER A 58 -6.04 -4.03 -5.71
N VAL A 59 -7.00 -4.64 -6.43
CA VAL A 59 -6.90 -4.88 -7.88
C VAL A 59 -6.79 -3.55 -8.62
N LYS A 60 -7.66 -2.58 -8.31
CA LYS A 60 -7.59 -1.24 -8.93
C LYS A 60 -6.26 -0.54 -8.68
N ALA A 61 -5.71 -0.64 -7.46
CA ALA A 61 -4.41 -0.04 -7.15
C ALA A 61 -3.28 -0.69 -7.97
N ILE A 62 -3.33 -2.01 -8.15
CA ILE A 62 -2.34 -2.75 -8.97
C ILE A 62 -2.49 -2.38 -10.45
N GLU A 63 -3.72 -2.33 -10.97
CA GLU A 63 -4.01 -1.91 -12.35
C GLU A 63 -3.49 -0.50 -12.63
N ALA A 64 -3.75 0.45 -11.74
CA ALA A 64 -3.28 1.83 -11.88
C ALA A 64 -1.74 1.91 -11.96
N ILE A 65 -1.02 1.06 -11.21
CA ILE A 65 0.44 0.97 -11.30
C ILE A 65 0.85 0.48 -12.69
N TYR A 66 0.22 -0.58 -13.21
CA TYR A 66 0.53 -1.08 -14.55
C TYR A 66 0.27 -0.04 -15.63
N GLU A 67 -0.88 0.65 -15.57
CA GLU A 67 -1.22 1.72 -16.52
C GLU A 67 -0.19 2.86 -16.48
N THR A 68 0.21 3.29 -15.29
CA THR A 68 1.24 4.32 -15.10
C THR A 68 2.58 3.89 -15.71
N GLU A 69 3.01 2.64 -15.51
CA GLU A 69 4.26 2.13 -16.07
C GLU A 69 4.19 1.94 -17.60
N LEU A 70 3.01 1.61 -18.13
CA LEU A 70 2.76 1.53 -19.57
C LEU A 70 2.84 2.90 -20.24
N GLU A 71 2.26 3.93 -19.63
CA GLU A 71 2.31 5.32 -20.11
C GLU A 71 3.71 5.92 -19.99
N ASN A 72 4.42 5.64 -18.88
CA ASN A 72 5.80 6.09 -18.65
C ASN A 72 6.83 5.35 -19.50
N LYS A 73 6.43 4.34 -20.27
CA LYS A 73 7.29 3.67 -21.23
C LYS A 73 7.52 4.61 -22.43
N THR A 74 8.33 5.64 -22.22
CA THR A 74 9.02 6.33 -23.31
C THR A 74 9.62 5.24 -24.18
N VAL A 75 9.24 5.19 -25.44
CA VAL A 75 9.89 4.37 -26.45
C VAL A 75 11.33 4.85 -26.48
N VAL A 76 12.21 4.22 -25.70
CA VAL A 76 13.65 4.41 -25.86
C VAL A 76 13.92 3.76 -27.21
N PRO A 77 14.13 4.51 -28.30
CA PRO A 77 14.43 3.88 -29.57
C PRO A 77 15.67 3.04 -29.33
N MET A 78 15.58 1.74 -29.61
CA MET A 78 16.76 0.88 -29.51
C MET A 78 17.87 1.56 -30.35
N PRO A 79 19.04 1.85 -29.77
CA PRO A 79 20.11 2.47 -30.53
C PRO A 79 20.40 1.60 -31.74
N MET A 80 20.35 2.16 -32.95
CA MET A 80 20.61 1.42 -34.20
C MET A 80 21.95 0.65 -34.15
N ALA A 81 22.92 1.17 -33.38
CA ALA A 81 24.19 0.51 -33.08
C ALA A 81 24.03 -0.90 -32.48
N GLN A 82 22.96 -1.15 -31.72
CA GLN A 82 22.67 -2.44 -31.10
C GLN A 82 22.06 -3.43 -32.09
N CYS A 83 21.29 -2.94 -33.08
CA CYS A 83 20.70 -3.75 -34.15
C CYS A 83 21.71 -4.16 -35.23
N MET A 84 22.80 -3.41 -35.40
CA MET A 84 23.85 -3.74 -36.38
C MET A 84 24.96 -4.65 -35.85
N LYS A 85 24.94 -5.04 -34.57
CA LYS A 85 25.93 -5.97 -33.98
C LYS A 85 26.19 -7.23 -34.83
N PRO A 86 25.17 -7.96 -35.33
CA PRO A 86 25.44 -9.14 -36.15
C PRO A 86 26.14 -8.81 -37.48
N ILE A 87 25.80 -7.69 -38.14
CA ILE A 87 26.42 -7.27 -39.40
C ILE A 87 27.86 -6.81 -39.16
N SER A 88 28.10 -6.00 -38.13
CA SER A 88 29.44 -5.56 -37.75
C SER A 88 30.37 -6.74 -37.42
N ARG A 89 29.84 -7.78 -36.79
CA ARG A 89 30.57 -9.02 -36.48
C ARG A 89 30.87 -9.84 -37.74
N TRP A 90 29.94 -9.89 -38.69
CA TRP A 90 30.16 -10.57 -39.97
C TRP A 90 31.26 -9.88 -40.80
N LEU A 91 31.24 -8.54 -40.88
CA LEU A 91 32.27 -7.75 -41.55
C LEU A 91 33.66 -7.79 -40.89
N SER A 92 33.75 -8.19 -39.62
CA SER A 92 35.05 -8.38 -38.94
C SER A 92 35.66 -9.76 -39.14
N ILE A 93 34.87 -10.73 -39.65
CA ILE A 93 35.28 -12.13 -39.80
C ILE A 93 35.59 -12.47 -41.28
N ASN A 94 35.03 -11.71 -42.23
CA ASN A 94 35.34 -11.75 -43.67
C ASN A 94 36.20 -10.56 -44.08
#